data_AF-A0A2E3XXD7-F1
#
_entry.id   AF-A0A2E3XXD7-F1
#
_cell.length_a   1.000
_cell.length_b   1.000
_cell.length_c   1.000
_cell.angle_alpha   90.00
_cell.angle_beta   90.00
_cell.angle_gamma   90.00
#
_symmetry.space_group_name_H-M   'P 1'
#
loop_
_entity.id
_entity.type
_entity.pdbx_description
1 polymer ?
#
loop_
_entity_poly.entity_id
_entity_poly.type
_entity_poly.pdbx_seq_one_letter_code
_entity_poly.pdbx_strand_id
1 'polypeptide(L)'
;MLFIKNETIAKLQNKEMESFVVGTSSPRRMTNITKYLKQYLPYGVEKNIDISCKSLRGNVNTRLEKLLNDDYDAIVLALPGIERLAMGLPDHDNEAFEKHGDPRAILSELLKDLNFMILPLSEFPAAASQGALGIECLSHREDNKELLTKLQSLNCQQTKKEVAYEREVFQSFGGGCHLAVGISARWNKQAEKVRMNIRGQVDEQVIDRHELKGRELPSLKKTEKVFLGIGKSISIDDKRSTIRDEITEKKPTLKNILAEIEDEHVFMTSGSALDYATEVPEHMKLLKESYLWSSGIHTMKKMAAAGLWVQGSADSLGEEEVQNLAQSHLVQLKCGKRSWKVLTNDSSQSTLGPTLGVYTKEFKEANDSYQSTIESCDIYYWTSYPQYKYFQEHFNLNQSAYHCCGLGKTLKNLQEENLERLISFSSMKEFQDWIK
;
A
#
# COMPACT_ATOMS: atom_id res chain seq x y z
N MET A 1 -10.01 -0.42 6.03
CA MET A 1 -9.47 0.20 7.25
C MET A 1 -9.77 -0.73 8.41
N LEU A 2 -8.74 -1.09 9.15
CA LEU A 2 -8.83 -1.82 10.40
C LEU A 2 -8.89 -0.79 11.53
N PHE A 3 -9.81 -0.95 12.48
CA PHE A 3 -9.83 -0.20 13.74
C PHE A 3 -9.48 -1.14 14.87
N ILE A 4 -8.73 -0.64 15.84
CA ILE A 4 -8.16 -1.41 16.95
C ILE A 4 -8.18 -0.55 18.20
N LYS A 5 -8.26 -1.14 19.39
CA LYS A 5 -8.14 -0.39 20.64
C LYS A 5 -6.69 0.01 20.90
N ASN A 6 -6.45 1.20 21.46
CA ASN A 6 -5.08 1.63 21.82
C ASN A 6 -4.43 0.64 22.81
N GLU A 7 -5.19 0.08 23.75
CA GLU A 7 -4.71 -0.95 24.68
C GLU A 7 -4.23 -2.23 23.97
N THR A 8 -4.89 -2.64 22.88
CA THR A 8 -4.51 -3.83 22.12
C THR A 8 -3.18 -3.61 21.39
N ILE A 9 -2.92 -2.39 20.90
CA ILE A 9 -1.61 -2.04 20.32
C ILE A 9 -0.52 -2.18 21.38
N ALA A 10 -0.74 -1.65 22.58
CA ALA A 10 0.24 -1.76 23.68
C ALA A 10 0.57 -3.23 24.00
N LYS A 11 -0.45 -4.09 24.11
CA LYS A 11 -0.26 -5.55 24.31
C LYS A 11 0.54 -6.21 23.18
N LEU A 12 0.27 -5.84 21.92
CA LEU A 12 1.05 -6.31 20.77
C LEU A 12 2.52 -5.87 20.86
N GLN A 13 2.77 -4.60 21.16
CA GLN A 13 4.12 -4.03 21.30
C GLN A 13 4.90 -4.61 22.50
N ASN A 14 4.20 -5.06 23.54
CA ASN A 14 4.78 -5.73 24.70
C ASN A 14 4.89 -7.25 24.53
N LYS A 15 4.48 -7.81 23.37
CA LYS A 15 4.51 -9.26 23.09
C LYS A 15 3.62 -10.10 24.01
N GLU A 16 2.52 -9.52 24.49
CA GLU A 16 1.57 -10.12 25.44
C GLU A 16 0.38 -10.83 24.75
N MET A 17 0.34 -10.82 23.41
CA MET A 17 -0.75 -11.41 22.64
C MET A 17 -0.34 -12.74 22.01
N GLU A 18 -1.19 -13.76 22.17
CA GLU A 18 -1.07 -15.07 21.51
C GLU A 18 -2.15 -15.30 20.44
N SER A 19 -3.30 -14.63 20.57
CA SER A 19 -4.42 -14.67 19.63
C SER A 19 -4.90 -13.26 19.31
N PHE A 20 -5.50 -13.07 18.13
CA PHE A 20 -6.02 -11.79 17.68
C PHE A 20 -7.33 -11.99 16.90
N VAL A 21 -8.43 -11.48 17.45
CA VAL A 21 -9.79 -11.69 16.95
C VAL A 21 -10.27 -10.46 16.18
N VAL A 22 -10.58 -10.66 14.89
CA VAL A 22 -11.04 -9.59 14.00
C VAL A 22 -12.54 -9.69 13.68
N GLY A 23 -13.28 -8.63 13.96
CA GLY A 23 -14.71 -8.54 13.66
C GLY A 23 -14.98 -8.25 12.18
N THR A 24 -15.52 -9.23 11.46
CA THR A 24 -16.02 -9.06 10.09
C THR A 24 -16.95 -10.20 9.65
N SER A 25 -17.97 -9.90 8.85
CA SER A 25 -18.85 -10.91 8.23
C SER A 25 -18.60 -11.12 6.73
N SER A 26 -17.53 -10.54 6.17
CA SER A 26 -17.24 -10.61 4.74
C SER A 26 -16.27 -11.77 4.47
N PRO A 27 -16.65 -12.79 3.66
CA PRO A 27 -15.77 -13.92 3.33
C PRO A 27 -14.42 -13.49 2.74
N ARG A 28 -14.44 -12.49 1.85
CA ARG A 28 -13.24 -11.84 1.31
C ARG A 28 -12.30 -11.31 2.40
N ARG A 29 -12.85 -10.59 3.38
CA ARG A 29 -12.06 -10.01 4.47
C ARG A 29 -11.50 -11.12 5.35
N MET A 30 -12.33 -12.08 5.74
CA MET A 30 -11.92 -13.22 6.58
C MET A 30 -10.73 -13.97 5.96
N THR A 31 -10.83 -14.31 4.67
CA THR A 31 -9.79 -15.04 3.93
C THR A 31 -8.46 -14.30 3.92
N ASN A 32 -8.48 -13.00 3.59
CA ASN A 32 -7.25 -12.22 3.51
C ASN A 32 -6.68 -11.85 4.89
N ILE A 33 -7.54 -11.57 5.89
CA ILE A 33 -7.13 -11.21 7.24
C ILE A 33 -6.43 -12.37 7.93
N THR A 34 -7.08 -13.53 7.98
CA THR A 34 -6.53 -14.74 8.63
C THR A 34 -5.18 -15.14 8.03
N LYS A 35 -5.03 -14.99 6.71
CA LYS A 35 -3.82 -15.37 5.99
C LYS A 35 -2.67 -14.36 6.10
N TYR A 36 -2.95 -13.06 6.05
CA TYR A 36 -1.90 -12.06 5.83
C TYR A 36 -1.73 -11.05 6.96
N LEU A 37 -2.75 -10.81 7.80
CA LEU A 37 -2.71 -9.71 8.79
C LEU A 37 -1.57 -9.87 9.81
N LYS A 38 -1.21 -11.10 10.19
CA LYS A 38 -0.10 -11.40 11.11
C LYS A 38 1.20 -10.66 10.75
N GLN A 39 1.48 -10.48 9.46
CA GLN A 39 2.70 -9.84 8.95
C GLN A 39 2.71 -8.31 9.16
N TYR A 40 1.57 -7.72 9.55
CA TYR A 40 1.38 -6.29 9.72
C TYR A 40 1.18 -5.90 11.19
N LEU A 41 1.09 -6.86 12.11
CA LEU A 41 0.97 -6.60 13.53
C LEU A 41 2.36 -6.52 14.18
N PRO A 42 2.58 -5.61 15.15
CA PRO A 42 3.79 -5.58 15.96
C PRO A 42 4.16 -6.97 16.48
N TYR A 43 5.35 -7.47 16.12
CA TYR A 43 5.86 -8.81 16.48
C TYR A 43 4.93 -9.99 16.10
N GLY A 44 3.94 -9.80 15.23
CA GLY A 44 2.90 -10.80 14.97
C GLY A 44 3.43 -12.13 14.44
N VAL A 45 4.44 -12.07 13.56
CA VAL A 45 5.13 -13.26 13.03
C VAL A 45 6.02 -13.91 14.09
N GLU A 46 6.82 -13.11 14.81
CA GLU A 46 7.72 -13.60 15.87
C GLU A 46 6.95 -14.34 16.96
N LYS A 47 5.83 -13.77 17.42
CA LYS A 47 4.96 -14.35 18.44
C LYS A 47 3.96 -15.36 17.89
N ASN A 48 3.98 -15.60 16.58
CA ASN A 48 3.08 -16.51 15.88
C ASN A 48 1.59 -16.30 16.24
N ILE A 49 1.15 -15.05 16.34
CA ILE A 49 -0.19 -14.69 16.86
C ILE A 49 -1.30 -15.35 16.02
N ASP A 50 -2.16 -16.14 16.64
CA ASP A 50 -3.27 -16.78 15.93
C ASP A 50 -4.31 -15.75 15.50
N ILE A 51 -4.57 -15.63 14.19
CA ILE A 51 -5.51 -14.64 13.65
C ILE A 51 -6.83 -15.34 13.32
N SER A 52 -7.90 -14.94 14.00
CA SER A 52 -9.25 -15.46 13.75
C SER A 52 -10.22 -14.35 13.39
N CYS A 53 -11.37 -14.71 12.82
CA CYS A 53 -12.44 -13.77 12.52
C CYS A 53 -13.75 -14.19 13.18
N LYS A 54 -14.45 -13.23 13.78
CA LYS A 54 -15.79 -13.39 14.34
C LYS A 54 -16.80 -12.53 13.57
N SER A 55 -18.03 -13.01 13.45
CA SER A 55 -19.09 -12.32 12.70
C SER A 55 -19.44 -10.98 13.34
N LEU A 56 -19.35 -9.91 12.56
CA LEU A 56 -19.73 -8.56 12.98
C LEU A 56 -20.76 -7.96 12.02
N ARG A 57 -21.91 -7.55 12.56
CA ARG A 57 -23.05 -6.95 11.83
C ARG A 57 -23.59 -5.73 12.59
N GLY A 58 -24.29 -4.87 11.86
CA GLY A 58 -24.78 -3.56 12.33
C GLY A 58 -24.43 -2.45 11.35
N ASN A 59 -24.86 -1.22 11.64
CA ASN A 59 -24.37 -0.01 10.97
C ASN A 59 -22.92 0.30 11.41
N VAL A 60 -22.34 1.42 10.98
CA VAL A 60 -20.95 1.78 11.35
C VAL A 60 -20.81 2.01 12.85
N ASN A 61 -21.68 2.83 13.44
CA ASN A 61 -21.58 3.24 14.85
C ASN A 61 -21.68 2.03 15.79
N THR A 62 -22.71 1.19 15.60
CA THR A 62 -22.88 -0.03 16.41
C THR A 62 -21.71 -1.01 16.26
N ARG A 63 -21.02 -1.03 15.11
CA ARG A 63 -19.84 -1.87 14.96
C ARG A 63 -18.63 -1.33 15.70
N LEU A 64 -18.46 0.00 15.77
CA LEU A 64 -17.42 0.64 16.57
C LEU A 64 -17.72 0.47 18.07
N GLU A 65 -18.97 0.63 18.50
CA GLU A 65 -19.41 0.34 19.87
C GLU A 65 -19.11 -1.11 20.27
N LYS A 66 -19.36 -2.08 19.38
CA LYS A 66 -19.00 -3.49 19.61
C LYS A 66 -17.49 -3.72 19.70
N LEU A 67 -16.66 -2.97 18.96
CA LEU A 67 -15.21 -3.06 19.15
C LEU A 67 -14.80 -2.61 20.55
N LEU A 68 -15.47 -1.60 21.10
CA LEU A 68 -15.18 -1.07 22.43
C LEU A 68 -15.69 -2.02 23.54
N ASN A 69 -16.86 -2.64 23.35
CA ASN A 69 -17.58 -3.34 24.40
C ASN A 69 -17.55 -4.87 24.33
N ASP A 70 -17.31 -5.48 23.17
CA ASP A 70 -17.33 -6.93 22.97
C ASP A 70 -15.91 -7.52 22.82
N ASP A 71 -15.83 -8.84 22.69
CA ASP A 71 -14.59 -9.62 22.53
C ASP A 71 -13.99 -9.54 21.10
N TYR A 72 -13.66 -8.33 20.64
CA TYR A 72 -12.88 -8.06 19.44
C TYR A 72 -11.59 -7.31 19.78
N ASP A 73 -10.48 -7.72 19.17
CA ASP A 73 -9.23 -6.95 19.20
C ASP A 73 -9.25 -5.84 18.16
N ALA A 74 -9.86 -6.12 17.02
CA ALA A 74 -10.00 -5.17 15.92
C ALA A 74 -11.25 -5.45 15.07
N ILE A 75 -11.68 -4.48 14.27
CA ILE A 75 -12.71 -4.66 13.24
C ILE A 75 -12.25 -4.11 11.91
N VAL A 76 -12.83 -4.60 10.81
CA VAL A 76 -12.52 -4.08 9.47
C VAL A 76 -13.74 -3.46 8.80
N LEU A 77 -13.61 -2.20 8.43
CA LEU A 77 -14.62 -1.39 7.76
C LEU A 77 -14.09 -0.80 6.45
N ALA A 78 -15.01 -0.42 5.56
CA ALA A 78 -14.66 0.24 4.31
C ALA A 78 -14.37 1.72 4.58
N LEU A 79 -13.18 2.19 4.21
CA LEU A 79 -12.78 3.59 4.39
C LEU A 79 -13.78 4.58 3.75
N PRO A 80 -14.26 4.40 2.50
CA PRO A 80 -15.18 5.37 1.89
C PRO A 80 -16.52 5.53 2.63
N GLY A 81 -16.99 4.48 3.32
CA GLY A 81 -18.25 4.56 4.06
C GLY A 81 -18.14 5.44 5.30
N ILE A 82 -17.01 5.38 5.99
CA ILE A 82 -16.76 6.14 7.21
C ILE A 82 -16.26 7.54 6.88
N GLU A 83 -15.50 7.71 5.79
CA GLU A 83 -15.10 9.02 5.27
C GLU A 83 -16.32 9.92 5.04
N ARG A 84 -17.40 9.38 4.46
CA ARG A 84 -18.66 10.12 4.27
C ARG A 84 -19.29 10.58 5.58
N LEU A 85 -19.18 9.78 6.65
CA LEU A 85 -19.65 10.19 7.98
C LEU A 85 -18.75 11.26 8.58
N ALA A 86 -17.42 11.14 8.39
CA ALA A 86 -16.45 12.11 8.87
C ALA A 86 -16.53 13.47 8.15
N MET A 87 -16.98 13.49 6.89
CA MET A 87 -17.26 14.72 6.13
C MET A 87 -18.45 15.52 6.72
N GLY A 88 -19.32 14.88 7.50
CA GLY A 88 -20.52 15.53 8.07
C GLY A 88 -21.64 15.75 7.05
N LEU A 89 -22.70 16.43 7.50
CA LEU A 89 -23.79 16.89 6.64
C LEU A 89 -23.50 18.32 6.16
N PRO A 90 -23.83 18.66 4.90
CA PRO A 90 -23.62 20.01 4.38
C PRO A 90 -24.53 21.06 5.04
N ASP A 91 -25.73 20.66 5.48
CA ASP A 91 -26.69 21.51 6.18
C ASP A 91 -26.98 20.94 7.57
N HIS A 92 -26.87 21.78 8.59
CA HIS A 92 -27.19 21.45 9.99
C HIS A 92 -28.67 21.68 10.34
N ASP A 93 -29.42 22.35 9.44
CA ASP A 93 -30.85 22.65 9.59
C ASP A 93 -31.71 21.70 8.75
N ASN A 94 -31.52 20.39 8.90
CA ASN A 94 -32.38 19.39 8.26
C ASN A 94 -32.88 18.34 9.25
N GLU A 95 -34.02 17.73 8.91
CA GLU A 95 -34.71 16.73 9.75
C GLU A 95 -33.78 15.57 10.16
N ALA A 96 -32.81 15.22 9.31
CA ALA A 96 -31.85 14.16 9.62
C ALA A 96 -30.87 14.57 10.73
N PHE A 97 -30.39 15.82 10.73
CA PHE A 97 -29.52 16.35 11.78
C PHE A 97 -30.25 16.46 13.12
N GLU A 98 -31.48 16.97 13.13
CA GLU A 98 -32.31 17.04 14.34
C GLU A 98 -32.57 15.66 14.94
N LYS A 99 -32.83 14.66 14.09
CA LYS A 99 -33.17 13.30 14.49
C LYS A 99 -31.97 12.46 14.92
N HIS A 100 -30.81 12.65 14.28
CA HIS A 100 -29.66 11.76 14.43
C HIS A 100 -28.40 12.44 14.99
N GLY A 101 -28.43 13.76 15.19
CA GLY A 101 -27.28 14.55 15.62
C GLY A 101 -26.18 14.67 14.57
N ASP A 102 -25.06 15.29 14.96
CA ASP A 102 -23.89 15.41 14.08
C ASP A 102 -23.16 14.07 13.98
N PRO A 103 -23.14 13.42 12.79
CA PRO A 103 -22.43 12.16 12.60
C PRO A 103 -20.92 12.30 12.86
N ARG A 104 -20.33 13.48 12.63
CA ARG A 104 -18.91 13.73 12.89
C ARG A 104 -18.62 13.76 14.38
N ALA A 105 -19.45 14.41 15.18
CA ALA A 105 -19.31 14.42 16.64
C ALA A 105 -19.44 13.01 17.24
N ILE A 106 -20.46 12.25 16.81
CA ILE A 106 -20.65 10.86 17.25
C ILE A 106 -19.45 10.00 16.88
N LEU A 107 -18.98 10.11 15.63
CA LEU A 107 -17.81 9.36 15.17
C LEU A 107 -16.54 9.77 15.92
N SER A 108 -16.35 11.06 16.21
CA SER A 108 -15.20 11.54 16.98
C SER A 108 -15.13 10.92 18.37
N GLU A 109 -16.27 10.80 19.05
CA GLU A 109 -16.33 10.16 20.37
C GLU A 109 -15.99 8.68 20.29
N LEU A 110 -16.58 7.95 19.33
CA LEU A 110 -16.31 6.52 19.13
C LEU A 110 -14.85 6.20 18.75
N LEU A 111 -14.13 7.17 18.17
CA LEU A 111 -12.74 6.99 17.72
C LEU A 111 -11.69 7.36 18.78
N LYS A 112 -12.09 7.95 19.91
CA LYS A 112 -11.18 8.50 20.92
C LYS A 112 -10.14 7.49 21.42
N ASP A 113 -10.61 6.31 21.80
CA ASP A 113 -9.78 5.24 22.37
C ASP A 113 -9.34 4.18 21.35
N LEU A 114 -9.61 4.45 20.07
CA LEU A 114 -9.24 3.58 18.97
C LEU A 114 -7.98 4.09 18.27
N ASN A 115 -7.39 3.22 17.47
CA ASN A 115 -6.39 3.52 16.46
C ASN A 115 -6.82 2.86 15.15
N PHE A 116 -6.02 3.02 14.10
CA PHE A 116 -6.37 2.46 12.81
C PHE A 116 -5.18 1.87 12.06
N MET A 117 -5.51 1.14 10.99
CA MET A 117 -4.57 0.77 9.94
C MET A 117 -5.32 0.75 8.60
N ILE A 118 -4.81 1.49 7.63
CA ILE A 118 -5.25 1.47 6.25
C ILE A 118 -4.52 0.30 5.58
N LEU A 119 -5.25 -0.83 5.50
CA LEU A 119 -4.77 -2.05 4.87
C LEU A 119 -4.45 -1.81 3.37
N PRO A 120 -3.23 -2.15 2.90
CA PRO A 120 -2.82 -1.92 1.52
C PRO A 120 -3.65 -2.76 0.53
N LEU A 121 -4.10 -2.15 -0.56
CA LEU A 121 -5.00 -2.79 -1.53
C LEU A 121 -4.33 -3.93 -2.31
N SER A 122 -3.01 -3.95 -2.43
CA SER A 122 -2.27 -5.10 -2.97
C SER A 122 -2.50 -6.38 -2.19
N GLU A 123 -2.63 -6.29 -0.86
CA GLU A 123 -2.66 -7.46 0.02
C GLU A 123 -4.07 -7.70 0.58
N PHE A 124 -4.86 -6.64 0.72
CA PHE A 124 -6.25 -6.67 1.20
C PHE A 124 -7.18 -5.96 0.20
N PRO A 125 -7.28 -6.45 -1.06
CA PRO A 125 -8.06 -5.79 -2.09
C PRO A 125 -9.52 -5.67 -1.69
N ALA A 126 -10.16 -4.60 -2.15
CA ALA A 126 -11.52 -4.23 -1.77
C ALA A 126 -12.58 -5.22 -2.31
N ALA A 127 -13.84 -5.05 -1.90
CA ALA A 127 -14.91 -5.67 -2.69
C ALA A 127 -14.98 -4.98 -4.06
N ALA A 128 -15.38 -5.71 -5.11
CA ALA A 128 -15.61 -5.09 -6.41
C ALA A 128 -16.57 -3.89 -6.26
N SER A 129 -16.20 -2.78 -6.87
CA SER A 129 -16.92 -1.50 -6.85
C SER A 129 -17.01 -0.81 -5.49
N GLN A 130 -16.21 -1.21 -4.49
CA GLN A 130 -16.27 -0.62 -3.15
C GLN A 130 -15.96 0.88 -3.18
N GLY A 131 -16.91 1.70 -2.74
CA GLY A 131 -16.77 3.15 -2.67
C GLY A 131 -17.43 3.89 -3.83
N ALA A 132 -17.69 3.22 -4.96
CA ALA A 132 -18.50 3.80 -6.03
C ALA A 132 -19.97 3.89 -5.62
N LEU A 133 -20.66 4.94 -6.08
CA LEU A 133 -22.12 5.04 -6.01
C LEU A 133 -22.66 4.77 -7.41
N GLY A 134 -23.56 3.79 -7.51
CA GLY A 134 -24.32 3.51 -8.74
C GLY A 134 -25.73 4.06 -8.59
N ILE A 135 -26.24 4.71 -9.64
CA ILE A 135 -27.64 5.13 -9.73
C ILE A 135 -28.33 4.16 -10.69
N GLU A 136 -29.34 3.47 -10.19
CA GLU A 136 -30.21 2.61 -11.00
C GLU A 136 -31.49 3.36 -11.34
N CYS A 137 -31.89 3.28 -12.61
CA CYS A 137 -33.15 3.85 -13.08
C CYS A 137 -33.78 2.92 -14.12
N LEU A 138 -35.09 3.08 -14.33
CA LEU A 138 -35.81 2.34 -15.37
C LEU A 138 -35.22 2.65 -16.75
N SER A 139 -35.05 1.61 -17.58
CA SER A 139 -34.52 1.76 -18.93
C SER A 139 -35.50 2.46 -19.89
N HIS A 140 -36.79 2.47 -19.55
CA HIS A 140 -37.86 3.06 -20.36
C HIS A 140 -38.72 4.00 -19.51
N ARG A 141 -38.65 5.29 -19.82
CA ARG A 141 -39.49 6.36 -19.23
C ARG A 141 -39.79 7.39 -20.31
N GLU A 142 -40.90 8.12 -20.18
CA GLU A 142 -41.22 9.22 -21.11
C GLU A 142 -40.24 10.39 -20.99
N ASP A 143 -39.75 10.67 -19.77
CA ASP A 143 -38.76 11.70 -19.43
C ASP A 143 -37.29 11.23 -19.54
N ASN A 144 -37.06 10.04 -20.10
CA ASN A 144 -35.75 9.37 -20.02
C ASN A 144 -34.61 10.20 -20.63
N LYS A 145 -34.89 11.00 -21.66
CA LYS A 145 -33.88 11.86 -22.30
C LYS A 145 -33.37 12.93 -21.34
N GLU A 146 -34.26 13.62 -20.63
CA GLU A 146 -33.88 14.66 -19.67
C GLU A 146 -33.16 14.06 -18.46
N LEU A 147 -33.70 12.98 -17.91
CA LEU A 147 -33.10 12.26 -16.79
C LEU A 147 -31.68 11.77 -17.15
N LEU A 148 -31.51 11.14 -18.32
CA LEU A 148 -30.22 10.62 -18.75
C LEU A 148 -29.18 11.74 -18.90
N THR A 149 -29.54 12.91 -19.42
CA THR A 149 -28.63 14.06 -19.49
C THR A 149 -28.18 14.50 -18.09
N LYS A 150 -29.08 14.55 -17.11
CA LYS A 150 -28.73 14.88 -15.72
C LYS A 150 -27.86 13.79 -15.06
N LEU A 151 -28.14 12.51 -15.30
CA LEU A 151 -27.33 11.42 -14.76
C LEU A 151 -25.93 11.37 -15.41
N GLN A 152 -25.83 11.69 -16.71
CA GLN A 152 -24.55 11.76 -17.41
C GLN A 152 -23.63 12.84 -16.86
N SER A 153 -24.16 13.98 -16.38
CA SER A 153 -23.33 15.04 -15.79
C SER A 153 -22.71 14.64 -14.44
N LEU A 154 -23.30 13.67 -13.73
CA LEU A 154 -22.76 13.09 -12.49
C LEU A 154 -21.72 11.98 -12.75
N ASN A 155 -21.64 11.46 -13.97
CA ASN A 155 -20.85 10.26 -14.26
C ASN A 155 -19.35 10.58 -14.39
N CYS A 156 -18.55 10.03 -13.48
CA CYS A 156 -17.10 10.02 -13.61
C CYS A 156 -16.63 8.90 -14.56
N GLN A 157 -16.06 9.27 -15.71
CA GLN A 157 -15.59 8.30 -16.71
C GLN A 157 -14.48 7.39 -16.19
N GLN A 158 -13.58 7.90 -15.35
CA GLN A 158 -12.51 7.10 -14.75
C GLN A 158 -13.09 6.03 -13.81
N THR A 159 -13.95 6.42 -12.87
CA THR A 159 -14.61 5.48 -11.94
C THR A 159 -15.44 4.45 -12.69
N LYS A 160 -16.14 4.85 -13.75
CA LYS A 160 -16.91 3.92 -14.60
C LYS A 160 -16.01 2.84 -15.22
N LYS A 161 -14.83 3.22 -15.75
CA LYS A 161 -13.86 2.27 -16.32
C LYS A 161 -13.28 1.33 -15.26
N GLU A 162 -12.86 1.86 -14.11
CA GLU A 162 -12.33 1.07 -12.98
C GLU A 162 -13.38 0.06 -12.49
N VAL A 163 -14.61 0.51 -12.23
CA VAL A 163 -15.73 -0.35 -11.82
C VAL A 163 -16.05 -1.42 -12.86
N ALA A 164 -16.04 -1.08 -14.15
CA ALA A 164 -16.29 -2.05 -15.21
C ALA A 164 -15.25 -3.18 -15.18
N TYR A 165 -13.96 -2.85 -15.02
CA TYR A 165 -12.90 -3.84 -14.89
C TYR A 165 -13.02 -4.70 -13.64
N GLU A 166 -13.36 -4.11 -12.49
CA GLU A 166 -13.58 -4.88 -11.27
C GLU A 166 -14.74 -5.86 -11.43
N ARG A 167 -15.85 -5.43 -12.05
CA ARG A 167 -17.03 -6.27 -12.28
C ARG A 167 -16.79 -7.38 -13.29
N GLU A 168 -16.08 -7.08 -14.39
CA GLU A 168 -15.67 -8.06 -15.40
C GLU A 168 -14.87 -9.20 -14.77
N VAL A 169 -13.85 -8.87 -13.97
CA VAL A 169 -13.04 -9.87 -13.28
C VAL A 169 -13.83 -10.57 -12.17
N PHE A 170 -14.73 -9.88 -11.47
CA PHE A 170 -15.55 -10.52 -10.44
C PHE A 170 -16.52 -11.55 -11.02
N GLN A 171 -17.09 -11.25 -12.20
CA GLN A 171 -18.02 -12.13 -12.90
C GLN A 171 -17.34 -13.40 -13.43
N SER A 172 -16.06 -13.35 -13.80
CA SER A 172 -15.34 -14.54 -14.26
C SER A 172 -15.13 -15.60 -13.15
N PHE A 173 -15.32 -15.23 -11.89
CA PHE A 173 -15.34 -16.15 -10.74
C PHE A 173 -16.74 -16.63 -10.34
N GLY A 174 -17.75 -16.44 -11.20
CA GLY A 174 -19.13 -16.90 -10.96
C GLY A 174 -20.06 -15.86 -10.32
N GLY A 175 -19.53 -14.73 -9.84
CA GLY A 175 -20.30 -13.56 -9.40
C GLY A 175 -21.23 -13.80 -8.20
N GLY A 176 -20.92 -13.25 -7.02
CA GLY A 176 -21.83 -13.35 -5.87
C GLY A 176 -21.31 -12.67 -4.61
N CYS A 177 -22.20 -12.18 -3.74
CA CYS A 177 -21.80 -11.46 -2.52
C CYS A 177 -21.07 -12.34 -1.49
N HIS A 178 -21.17 -13.67 -1.61
CA HIS A 178 -20.51 -14.64 -0.75
C HIS A 178 -19.11 -15.04 -1.23
N LEU A 179 -18.65 -14.53 -2.37
CA LEU A 179 -17.36 -14.87 -2.92
C LEU A 179 -16.23 -14.35 -2.01
N ALA A 180 -15.22 -15.18 -1.77
CA ALA A 180 -14.07 -14.85 -0.93
C ALA A 180 -12.95 -14.14 -1.70
N VAL A 181 -13.28 -13.33 -2.71
CA VAL A 181 -12.31 -12.63 -3.58
C VAL A 181 -12.46 -11.12 -3.43
N GLY A 182 -11.31 -10.45 -3.33
CA GLY A 182 -11.19 -9.01 -3.43
C GLY A 182 -10.57 -8.59 -4.74
N ILE A 183 -11.06 -7.48 -5.27
CA ILE A 183 -10.60 -6.87 -6.51
C ILE A 183 -10.53 -5.37 -6.28
N SER A 184 -9.40 -4.77 -6.64
CA SER A 184 -9.24 -3.32 -6.72
C SER A 184 -8.65 -2.95 -8.07
N ALA A 185 -9.30 -2.06 -8.81
CA ALA A 185 -8.79 -1.48 -10.04
C ALA A 185 -8.58 0.03 -9.84
N ARG A 186 -7.38 0.53 -10.15
CA ARG A 186 -7.06 1.95 -10.01
C ARG A 186 -6.24 2.43 -11.20
N TRP A 187 -6.65 3.53 -11.81
CA TRP A 187 -5.84 4.23 -12.80
C TRP A 187 -4.54 4.71 -12.16
N ASN A 188 -3.40 4.35 -12.76
CA ASN A 188 -2.10 4.85 -12.39
C ASN A 188 -1.65 5.88 -13.44
N LYS A 189 -1.46 7.13 -13.01
CA LYS A 189 -1.09 8.24 -13.89
C LYS A 189 0.30 8.05 -14.51
N GLN A 190 1.26 7.52 -13.76
CA GLN A 190 2.65 7.37 -14.21
C GLN A 190 2.79 6.30 -15.30
N ALA A 191 2.08 5.18 -15.15
CA ALA A 191 2.08 4.11 -16.14
C ALA A 191 1.03 4.30 -17.25
N GLU A 192 0.07 5.21 -17.09
CA GLU A 192 -1.11 5.36 -17.96
C GLU A 192 -1.87 4.05 -18.18
N LYS A 193 -1.98 3.25 -17.13
CA LYS A 193 -2.65 1.94 -17.13
C LYS A 193 -3.49 1.77 -15.88
N VAL A 194 -4.42 0.82 -15.91
CA VAL A 194 -5.16 0.41 -14.72
C VAL A 194 -4.37 -0.67 -13.99
N ARG A 195 -3.95 -0.38 -12.77
CA ARG A 195 -3.39 -1.39 -11.85
C ARG A 195 -4.53 -2.18 -11.23
N MET A 196 -4.43 -3.50 -11.28
CA MET A 196 -5.38 -4.41 -10.67
C MET A 196 -4.69 -5.30 -9.63
N ASN A 197 -5.33 -5.44 -8.48
CA ASN A 197 -4.96 -6.42 -7.46
C ASN A 197 -6.15 -7.32 -7.20
N ILE A 198 -5.94 -8.63 -7.32
CA ILE A 198 -6.99 -9.64 -7.19
C ILE A 198 -6.47 -10.70 -6.23
N ARG A 199 -7.15 -10.88 -5.09
CA ARG A 199 -6.71 -11.83 -4.06
C ARG A 199 -7.88 -12.45 -3.32
N GLY A 200 -7.78 -13.73 -3.01
CA GLY A 200 -8.80 -14.46 -2.28
C GLY A 200 -8.75 -15.95 -2.53
N GLN A 201 -9.91 -16.59 -2.45
CA GLN A 201 -10.05 -18.02 -2.68
C GLN A 201 -11.36 -18.32 -3.41
N VAL A 202 -11.31 -19.22 -4.39
CA VAL A 202 -12.46 -19.77 -5.14
C VAL A 202 -12.21 -21.26 -5.29
N ASP A 203 -13.19 -22.11 -4.95
CA ASP A 203 -13.10 -23.57 -5.08
C ASP A 203 -11.78 -24.14 -4.54
N GLU A 204 -11.40 -23.72 -3.32
CA GLU A 204 -10.13 -24.08 -2.64
C GLU A 204 -8.84 -23.55 -3.29
N GLN A 205 -8.92 -22.97 -4.49
CA GLN A 205 -7.78 -22.36 -5.17
C GLN A 205 -7.51 -20.95 -4.65
N VAL A 206 -6.26 -20.72 -4.24
CA VAL A 206 -5.78 -19.40 -3.85
C VAL A 206 -5.59 -18.54 -5.10
N ILE A 207 -6.20 -17.36 -5.10
CA ILE A 207 -6.00 -16.35 -6.13
C ILE A 207 -5.08 -15.28 -5.57
N ASP A 208 -4.04 -14.93 -6.32
CA ASP A 208 -3.09 -13.86 -5.97
C ASP A 208 -2.44 -13.26 -7.22
N ARG A 209 -3.11 -12.29 -7.84
CA ARG A 209 -2.71 -11.65 -9.10
C ARG A 209 -2.51 -10.14 -8.92
N HIS A 210 -1.43 -9.64 -9.50
CA HIS A 210 -1.11 -8.22 -9.62
C HIS A 210 -0.77 -7.93 -11.07
N GLU A 211 -1.49 -6.99 -11.69
CA GLU A 211 -1.34 -6.73 -13.12
C GLU A 211 -1.56 -5.26 -13.48
N LEU A 212 -0.90 -4.80 -14.54
CA LEU A 212 -1.25 -3.57 -15.26
C LEU A 212 -2.09 -3.93 -16.49
N LYS A 213 -3.39 -3.59 -16.49
CA LYS A 213 -4.30 -3.93 -17.57
C LYS A 213 -3.98 -3.19 -18.87
N GLY A 214 -4.13 -3.89 -20.00
CA GLY A 214 -4.01 -3.30 -21.34
C GLY A 214 -2.56 -3.16 -21.80
N ARG A 215 -1.67 -4.04 -21.34
CA ARG A 215 -0.30 -4.15 -21.83
C ARG A 215 -0.02 -5.58 -22.29
N GLU A 216 0.88 -5.70 -23.26
CA GLU A 216 1.47 -6.98 -23.64
C GLU A 216 2.93 -6.97 -23.20
N LEU A 217 3.35 -8.02 -22.50
CA LEU A 217 4.73 -8.22 -22.12
C LEU A 217 5.44 -9.06 -23.19
N PRO A 218 6.67 -8.71 -23.59
CA PRO A 218 7.38 -9.49 -24.58
C PRO A 218 7.76 -10.86 -24.01
N SER A 219 7.78 -11.87 -24.87
CA SER A 219 8.24 -13.21 -24.50
C SER A 219 9.75 -13.24 -24.34
N LEU A 220 10.21 -13.79 -23.23
CA LEU A 220 11.63 -13.86 -22.89
C LEU A 220 12.24 -15.22 -23.26
N LYS A 221 13.50 -15.22 -23.69
CA LYS A 221 14.30 -16.43 -23.89
C LYS A 221 14.93 -16.84 -22.56
N LYS A 222 14.99 -18.16 -22.28
CA LYS A 222 15.63 -18.69 -21.05
C LYS A 222 17.11 -18.31 -20.90
N THR A 223 17.77 -17.96 -21.99
CA THR A 223 19.18 -17.55 -22.03
C THR A 223 19.41 -16.09 -21.64
N GLU A 224 18.35 -15.27 -21.60
CA GLU A 224 18.48 -13.84 -21.27
C GLU A 224 18.90 -13.67 -19.81
N LYS A 225 19.95 -12.87 -19.61
CA LYS A 225 20.51 -12.59 -18.29
C LYS A 225 19.82 -11.41 -17.64
N VAL A 226 19.56 -11.53 -16.35
CA VAL A 226 18.79 -10.54 -15.59
C VAL A 226 19.67 -9.90 -14.52
N PHE A 227 19.87 -8.59 -14.60
CA PHE A 227 20.38 -7.80 -13.50
C PHE A 227 19.24 -7.36 -12.59
N LEU A 228 19.41 -7.57 -11.29
CA LEU A 228 18.52 -7.07 -10.26
C LEU A 228 19.27 -6.08 -9.38
N GLY A 229 18.83 -4.83 -9.41
CA GLY A 229 19.28 -3.75 -8.55
C GLY A 229 18.98 -3.94 -7.06
N ILE A 230 18.58 -5.13 -6.63
CA ILE A 230 18.34 -5.51 -5.25
C ILE A 230 19.50 -6.38 -4.80
N GLY A 231 20.11 -6.02 -3.67
CA GLY A 231 21.20 -6.80 -3.08
C GLY A 231 20.81 -8.22 -2.64
N LYS A 232 21.77 -8.93 -2.04
CA LYS A 232 21.66 -10.37 -1.68
C LYS A 232 20.59 -10.70 -0.62
N SER A 233 20.00 -9.70 0.04
CA SER A 233 19.05 -9.90 1.15
C SER A 233 17.64 -10.34 0.75
N ILE A 234 17.29 -10.31 -0.54
CA ILE A 234 15.98 -10.78 -1.01
C ILE A 234 16.16 -12.05 -1.84
N SER A 235 15.70 -13.18 -1.29
CA SER A 235 15.60 -14.45 -2.00
C SER A 235 14.66 -14.30 -3.18
N ILE A 236 15.12 -14.67 -4.37
CA ILE A 236 14.30 -14.74 -5.57
C ILE A 236 14.43 -16.16 -6.07
N ASP A 237 13.29 -16.83 -6.21
CA ASP A 237 13.18 -18.14 -6.83
C ASP A 237 13.30 -17.94 -8.34
N ASP A 238 14.52 -17.96 -8.85
CA ASP A 238 14.82 -17.82 -10.28
C ASP A 238 15.64 -19.03 -10.76
N LYS A 239 15.22 -19.61 -11.88
CA LYS A 239 15.91 -20.70 -12.58
C LYS A 239 16.88 -20.16 -13.64
N ARG A 240 16.99 -18.84 -13.82
CA ARG A 240 17.88 -18.15 -14.76
C ARG A 240 19.17 -17.65 -14.09
N SER A 241 20.11 -17.21 -14.93
CA SER A 241 21.33 -16.52 -14.49
C SER A 241 21.01 -15.11 -14.01
N THR A 242 20.64 -14.98 -12.74
CA THR A 242 20.37 -13.68 -12.09
C THR A 242 21.65 -13.07 -11.53
N ILE A 243 21.89 -11.81 -11.85
CA ILE A 243 23.02 -11.01 -11.39
C ILE A 243 22.48 -9.97 -10.41
N ARG A 244 23.14 -9.79 -9.27
CA ARG A 244 22.68 -8.91 -8.19
C ARG A 244 23.55 -7.68 -8.10
N ASP A 245 22.98 -6.59 -7.61
CA ASP A 245 23.77 -5.44 -7.22
C ASP A 245 24.71 -5.78 -6.05
N GLU A 246 26.01 -5.73 -6.30
CA GLU A 246 27.07 -5.94 -5.31
C GLU A 246 27.82 -4.66 -4.93
N ILE A 247 27.56 -3.54 -5.62
CA ILE A 247 28.36 -2.32 -5.50
C ILE A 247 27.62 -1.18 -4.79
N THR A 248 26.29 -1.17 -4.80
CA THR A 248 25.53 -0.18 -4.02
C THR A 248 25.59 -0.51 -2.54
N GLU A 249 26.21 0.36 -1.76
CA GLU A 249 26.27 0.30 -0.30
C GLU A 249 25.45 1.43 0.34
N LYS A 250 24.89 1.14 1.50
CA LYS A 250 24.25 2.15 2.35
C LYS A 250 25.01 2.22 3.66
N LYS A 251 25.33 3.44 4.11
CA LYS A 251 26.03 3.68 5.38
C LYS A 251 25.16 4.53 6.30
N PRO A 252 25.03 4.19 7.59
CA PRO A 252 24.25 4.99 8.52
C PRO A 252 24.84 6.40 8.64
N THR A 253 23.96 7.39 8.70
CA THR A 253 24.33 8.72 9.20
C THR A 253 23.99 8.73 10.69
N LEU A 254 25.00 8.75 11.56
CA LEU A 254 24.82 8.81 13.03
C LEU A 254 24.31 10.19 13.49
N LYS A 255 23.19 10.65 12.93
CA LYS A 255 22.51 11.88 13.34
C LYS A 255 21.43 11.52 14.35
N ASN A 256 21.47 12.18 15.51
CA ASN A 256 20.35 12.17 16.42
C ASN A 256 19.21 12.98 15.79
N ILE A 257 18.19 12.30 15.29
CA ILE A 257 17.03 12.90 14.62
C ILE A 257 15.83 13.08 15.56
N LEU A 258 15.98 12.78 16.86
CA LEU A 258 14.91 12.84 17.86
C LEU A 258 14.31 14.23 18.00
N ALA A 259 15.16 15.26 18.00
CA ALA A 259 14.73 16.66 18.16
C ALA A 259 13.89 17.15 16.97
N GLU A 260 13.79 16.36 15.90
CA GLU A 260 13.11 16.75 14.66
C GLU A 260 11.79 16.02 14.43
N ILE A 261 11.39 15.09 15.31
CA ILE A 261 10.16 14.29 15.17
C ILE A 261 9.31 14.48 16.44
N GLU A 262 8.40 15.44 16.44
CA GLU A 262 7.49 15.68 17.57
C GLU A 262 6.05 15.86 17.07
N ASP A 263 5.17 14.93 17.43
CA ASP A 263 3.73 14.96 17.09
C ASP A 263 3.43 14.95 15.56
N GLU A 264 4.22 14.22 14.77
CA GLU A 264 4.16 14.25 13.29
C GLU A 264 3.69 12.97 12.61
N HIS A 265 3.36 13.08 11.33
CA HIS A 265 3.37 11.93 10.42
C HIS A 265 4.81 11.59 10.04
N VAL A 266 5.18 10.32 10.15
CA VAL A 266 6.53 9.86 9.83
C VAL A 266 6.47 8.89 8.66
N PHE A 267 7.06 9.25 7.53
CA PHE A 267 7.12 8.43 6.34
C PHE A 267 8.45 7.71 6.22
N MET A 268 8.41 6.38 6.26
CA MET A 268 9.56 5.50 6.15
C MET A 268 9.76 5.06 4.68
N THR A 269 10.84 5.52 4.05
CA THR A 269 11.04 5.28 2.61
C THR A 269 11.55 3.89 2.26
N SER A 270 12.18 3.18 3.21
CA SER A 270 12.68 1.82 2.97
C SER A 270 12.91 1.05 4.26
N GLY A 271 13.04 -0.27 4.15
CA GLY A 271 13.46 -1.11 5.26
C GLY A 271 14.88 -0.80 5.76
N SER A 272 15.77 -0.26 4.92
CA SER A 272 17.10 0.19 5.37
C SER A 272 17.00 1.50 6.17
N ALA A 273 16.12 2.41 5.76
CA ALA A 273 15.88 3.63 6.53
C ALA A 273 15.42 3.30 7.95
N LEU A 274 14.58 2.27 8.10
CA LEU A 274 14.20 1.74 9.40
C LEU A 274 15.39 1.23 10.19
N ASP A 275 16.21 0.33 9.60
CA ASP A 275 17.36 -0.26 10.30
C ASP A 275 18.23 0.82 10.93
N TYR A 276 18.69 1.77 10.11
CA TYR A 276 19.58 2.84 10.53
C TYR A 276 18.90 3.82 11.49
N ALA A 277 17.63 4.14 11.26
CA ALA A 277 16.88 4.98 12.20
C ALA A 277 16.75 4.33 13.58
N THR A 278 16.79 3.00 13.68
CA THR A 278 16.64 2.26 14.94
C THR A 278 17.95 1.82 15.58
N GLU A 279 19.11 2.14 14.99
CA GLU A 279 20.42 1.91 15.62
C GLU A 279 20.60 2.74 16.90
N VAL A 280 19.91 3.89 16.98
CA VAL A 280 19.84 4.72 18.18
C VAL A 280 18.59 4.32 19.00
N PRO A 281 18.73 3.69 20.18
CA PRO A 281 17.61 3.12 20.93
C PRO A 281 16.49 4.10 21.25
N GLU A 282 16.83 5.37 21.50
CA GLU A 282 15.89 6.44 21.82
C GLU A 282 14.90 6.70 20.66
N HIS A 283 15.35 6.51 19.40
CA HIS A 283 14.50 6.73 18.22
C HIS A 283 13.32 5.76 18.20
N MET A 284 13.51 4.54 18.70
CA MET A 284 12.46 3.52 18.75
C MET A 284 11.26 3.98 19.59
N LYS A 285 11.50 4.68 20.70
CA LYS A 285 10.44 5.19 21.55
C LYS A 285 9.57 6.21 20.81
N LEU A 286 10.20 7.20 20.16
CA LEU A 286 9.47 8.21 19.38
C LEU A 286 8.71 7.59 18.21
N LEU A 287 9.31 6.63 17.50
CA LEU A 287 8.63 5.94 16.41
C LEU A 287 7.38 5.21 16.88
N LYS A 288 7.39 4.60 18.08
CA LYS A 288 6.20 3.94 18.65
C LYS A 288 5.08 4.91 19.01
N GLU A 289 5.41 6.17 19.30
CA GLU A 289 4.46 7.24 19.66
C GLU A 289 3.97 8.03 18.42
N SER A 290 4.56 7.79 17.25
CA SER A 290 4.29 8.54 16.01
C SER A 290 3.23 7.90 15.10
N TYR A 291 2.65 8.70 14.19
CA TYR A 291 1.80 8.18 13.11
C TYR A 291 2.66 7.73 11.92
N LEU A 292 2.99 6.45 11.90
CA LEU A 292 3.93 5.89 10.94
C LEU A 292 3.26 5.49 9.61
N TRP A 293 3.96 5.76 8.51
CA TRP A 293 3.57 5.40 7.15
C TRP A 293 4.78 4.79 6.42
N SER A 294 4.53 3.91 5.46
CA SER A 294 5.61 3.28 4.69
C SER A 294 5.50 3.50 3.19
N SER A 295 6.64 3.46 2.49
CA SER A 295 6.68 3.51 1.02
C SER A 295 6.06 2.30 0.32
N GLY A 296 6.02 1.14 0.98
CA GLY A 296 5.52 -0.10 0.38
C GLY A 296 5.33 -1.21 1.41
N ILE A 297 4.72 -2.31 0.96
CA ILE A 297 4.31 -3.41 1.83
C ILE A 297 5.49 -4.11 2.51
N HIS A 298 6.64 -4.23 1.85
CA HIS A 298 7.83 -4.85 2.45
C HIS A 298 8.36 -4.01 3.62
N THR A 299 8.49 -2.69 3.42
CA THR A 299 8.86 -1.75 4.49
C THR A 299 7.85 -1.80 5.63
N MET A 300 6.54 -1.83 5.32
CA MET A 300 5.49 -1.93 6.34
C MET A 300 5.62 -3.19 7.20
N LYS A 301 5.81 -4.36 6.58
CA LYS A 301 6.00 -5.64 7.27
C LYS A 301 7.25 -5.62 8.15
N LYS A 302 8.33 -5.01 7.67
CA LYS A 302 9.57 -4.86 8.44
C LYS A 302 9.40 -3.96 9.67
N MET A 303 8.69 -2.84 9.53
CA MET A 303 8.34 -1.96 10.65
C MET A 303 7.49 -2.70 11.69
N ALA A 304 6.48 -3.46 11.25
CA ALA A 304 5.68 -4.31 12.14
C ALA A 304 6.53 -5.37 12.86
N ALA A 305 7.45 -6.04 12.15
CA ALA A 305 8.39 -6.99 12.76
C ALA A 305 9.31 -6.33 13.80
N ALA A 306 9.64 -5.04 13.64
CA ALA A 306 10.39 -4.26 14.63
C ALA A 306 9.55 -3.80 15.84
N GLY A 307 8.26 -4.13 15.89
CA GLY A 307 7.35 -3.76 16.98
C GLY A 307 6.64 -2.42 16.79
N LEU A 308 6.64 -1.86 15.59
CA LEU A 308 6.01 -0.58 15.30
C LEU A 308 4.58 -0.77 14.77
N TRP A 309 3.66 0.09 15.23
CA TRP A 309 2.32 0.18 14.65
C TRP A 309 2.34 1.11 13.44
N VAL A 310 1.87 0.65 12.28
CA VAL A 310 1.94 1.41 11.02
C VAL A 310 0.54 1.72 10.51
N GLN A 311 0.27 3.00 10.25
CA GLN A 311 -1.04 3.50 9.85
C GLN A 311 -1.42 3.14 8.42
N GLY A 312 -0.43 2.99 7.54
CA GLY A 312 -0.69 2.64 6.15
C GLY A 312 0.57 2.65 5.31
N SER A 313 0.37 2.36 4.03
CA SER A 313 1.45 2.31 3.06
C SER A 313 1.04 2.99 1.76
N ALA A 314 2.02 3.59 1.09
CA ALA A 314 1.89 4.04 -0.29
C ALA A 314 1.72 2.87 -1.28
N ASP A 315 1.88 1.61 -0.83
CA ASP A 315 1.75 0.42 -1.68
C ASP A 315 2.67 0.47 -2.91
N SER A 316 3.83 1.13 -2.76
CA SER A 316 4.80 1.41 -3.83
C SER A 316 4.25 2.25 -5.00
N LEU A 317 3.18 3.03 -4.77
CA LEU A 317 2.58 3.94 -5.75
C LEU A 317 3.15 5.36 -5.69
N GLY A 318 3.91 5.66 -4.64
CA GLY A 318 4.49 6.99 -4.40
C GLY A 318 3.89 7.69 -3.19
N GLU A 319 4.62 8.70 -2.70
CA GLU A 319 4.29 9.39 -1.45
C GLU A 319 2.98 10.20 -1.51
N GLU A 320 2.55 10.62 -2.70
CA GLU A 320 1.23 11.25 -2.92
C GLU A 320 0.07 10.37 -2.43
N GLU A 321 0.20 9.04 -2.51
CA GLU A 321 -0.87 8.13 -2.05
C GLU A 321 -1.08 8.25 -0.53
N VAL A 322 0.00 8.27 0.26
CA VAL A 322 -0.12 8.45 1.72
C VAL A 322 -0.51 9.88 2.09
N GLN A 323 -0.11 10.87 1.30
CA GLN A 323 -0.56 12.25 1.47
C GLN A 323 -2.09 12.34 1.34
N ASN A 324 -2.65 11.75 0.27
CA ASN A 324 -4.09 11.72 0.04
C ASN A 324 -4.83 10.97 1.15
N LEU A 325 -4.26 9.85 1.64
CA LEU A 325 -4.83 9.11 2.76
C LEU A 325 -4.79 9.91 4.07
N ALA A 326 -3.71 10.62 4.37
CA ALA A 326 -3.62 11.46 5.57
C ALA A 326 -4.56 12.68 5.50
N GLN A 327 -4.86 13.17 4.30
CA GLN A 327 -5.81 14.27 4.08
C GLN A 327 -7.28 13.87 4.20
N SER A 328 -7.61 12.58 4.30
CA SER A 328 -8.98 12.11 4.60
C SER A 328 -9.55 12.80 5.86
N HIS A 329 -10.82 13.17 5.81
CA HIS A 329 -11.52 13.76 6.96
C HIS A 329 -11.52 12.81 8.14
N LEU A 330 -11.69 11.50 7.90
CA LEU A 330 -11.61 10.49 8.93
C LEU A 330 -10.23 10.40 9.58
N VAL A 331 -9.16 10.42 8.77
CA VAL A 331 -7.80 10.37 9.30
C VAL A 331 -7.51 11.64 10.09
N GLN A 332 -7.80 12.82 9.55
CA GLN A 332 -7.66 14.09 10.27
C GLN A 332 -8.53 14.17 11.52
N LEU A 333 -9.72 13.57 11.53
CA LEU A 333 -10.56 13.49 12.73
C LEU A 333 -9.86 12.70 13.84
N LYS A 334 -9.11 11.65 13.48
CA LYS A 334 -8.44 10.77 14.44
C LYS A 334 -7.07 11.26 14.88
N CYS A 335 -6.25 11.77 13.97
CA CYS A 335 -4.88 12.20 14.27
C CYS A 335 -4.71 13.72 14.27
N GLY A 336 -5.70 14.51 13.85
CA GLY A 336 -5.50 15.94 13.61
C GLY A 336 -4.68 16.21 12.35
N LYS A 337 -4.51 17.50 12.04
CA LYS A 337 -3.59 17.96 10.98
C LYS A 337 -2.17 18.00 11.55
N ARG A 338 -1.24 17.31 10.89
CA ARG A 338 0.15 17.17 11.34
C ARG A 338 1.11 17.44 10.20
N SER A 339 2.31 17.93 10.53
CA SER A 339 3.43 18.01 9.58
C SER A 339 4.00 16.61 9.31
N TRP A 340 4.83 16.54 8.28
CA TRP A 340 5.47 15.31 7.83
C TRP A 340 6.97 15.35 8.09
N LYS A 341 7.53 14.21 8.48
CA LYS A 341 8.96 13.92 8.42
C LYS A 341 9.21 12.68 7.59
N VAL A 342 10.26 12.73 6.78
CA VAL A 342 10.57 11.66 5.83
C VAL A 342 11.94 11.07 6.11
N LEU A 343 11.97 9.83 6.59
CA LEU A 343 13.21 9.12 6.90
C LEU A 343 13.73 8.46 5.64
N THR A 344 14.87 8.93 5.15
CA THR A 344 15.39 8.59 3.82
C THR A 344 16.90 8.74 3.74
N ASN A 345 17.45 8.61 2.54
CA ASN A 345 18.85 8.93 2.29
C ASN A 345 19.10 10.44 2.35
N ASP A 346 20.28 10.85 2.79
CA ASP A 346 20.65 12.26 3.01
C ASP A 346 20.55 13.18 1.78
N SER A 347 20.71 12.64 0.58
CA SER A 347 20.55 13.39 -0.69
C SER A 347 19.10 13.48 -1.20
N SER A 348 18.14 12.82 -0.55
CA SER A 348 16.75 12.79 -1.02
C SER A 348 15.94 14.02 -0.63
N GLN A 349 15.01 14.36 -1.51
CA GLN A 349 13.92 15.31 -1.30
C GLN A 349 12.56 14.60 -1.42
N SER A 350 11.58 15.10 -0.68
CA SER A 350 10.20 14.62 -0.65
C SER A 350 9.23 15.79 -0.79
N THR A 351 8.09 15.55 -1.44
CA THR A 351 6.99 16.50 -1.51
C THR A 351 6.10 16.49 -0.26
N LEU A 352 6.26 15.50 0.64
CA LEU A 352 5.51 15.40 1.89
C LEU A 352 5.96 16.45 2.91
N GLY A 353 7.27 16.63 3.06
CA GLY A 353 7.87 17.49 4.09
C GLY A 353 9.38 17.31 4.22
N PRO A 354 9.99 17.90 5.27
CA PRO A 354 11.43 17.81 5.53
C PRO A 354 11.95 16.37 5.55
N THR A 355 13.09 16.16 4.87
CA THR A 355 13.78 14.87 4.82
C THR A 355 14.81 14.76 5.93
N LEU A 356 14.78 13.64 6.64
CA LEU A 356 15.74 13.25 7.66
C LEU A 356 16.63 12.17 7.05
N GLY A 357 17.84 12.55 6.68
CA GLY A 357 18.86 11.65 6.13
C GLY A 357 19.39 10.71 7.20
N VAL A 358 18.96 9.45 7.20
CA VAL A 358 19.39 8.40 8.14
C VAL A 358 20.43 7.44 7.56
N TYR A 359 20.72 7.57 6.27
CA TYR A 359 21.84 6.89 5.62
C TYR A 359 22.34 7.66 4.39
N THR A 360 23.58 7.41 3.99
CA THR A 360 24.14 7.79 2.68
C THR A 360 24.11 6.59 1.75
N LYS A 361 24.02 6.84 0.43
CA LYS A 361 24.20 5.81 -0.58
C LYS A 361 25.53 6.04 -1.30
N GLU A 362 26.35 5.00 -1.35
CA GLU A 362 27.66 5.02 -1.98
C GLU A 362 27.78 3.84 -2.95
N PHE A 363 28.67 3.95 -3.94
CA PHE A 363 28.95 2.89 -4.89
C PHE A 363 30.42 2.49 -4.79
N LYS A 364 30.66 1.19 -4.63
CA LYS A 364 32.01 0.62 -4.65
C LYS A 364 32.50 0.45 -6.08
N GLU A 365 33.81 0.48 -6.27
CA GLU A 365 34.41 0.10 -7.54
C GLU A 365 34.06 -1.36 -7.88
N ALA A 366 33.58 -1.58 -9.10
CA ALA A 366 33.35 -2.90 -9.64
C ALA A 366 34.68 -3.53 -10.06
N ASN A 367 34.84 -4.83 -9.83
CA ASN A 367 35.92 -5.59 -10.47
C ASN A 367 35.55 -5.94 -11.92
N ASP A 368 36.56 -6.24 -12.75
CA ASP A 368 36.40 -6.53 -14.18
C ASP A 368 35.41 -7.67 -14.48
N SER A 369 35.38 -8.68 -13.60
CA SER A 369 34.48 -9.83 -13.73
C SER A 369 33.02 -9.43 -13.54
N TYR A 370 32.75 -8.60 -12.53
CA TYR A 370 31.41 -8.07 -12.26
C TYR A 370 30.97 -7.11 -13.35
N GLN A 371 31.85 -6.20 -13.79
CA GLN A 371 31.59 -5.31 -14.92
C GLN A 371 31.16 -6.08 -16.17
N SER A 372 31.97 -7.06 -16.60
CA SER A 372 31.66 -7.89 -17.78
C SER A 372 30.32 -8.61 -17.65
N THR A 373 29.96 -9.00 -16.42
CA THR A 373 28.71 -9.69 -16.14
C THR A 373 27.52 -8.74 -16.26
N ILE A 374 27.61 -7.53 -15.71
CA ILE A 374 26.58 -6.48 -15.79
C ILE A 374 26.34 -6.08 -17.25
N GLU A 375 27.40 -5.76 -17.99
CA GLU A 375 27.30 -5.32 -19.39
C GLU A 375 26.67 -6.40 -20.31
N SER A 376 26.76 -7.67 -19.91
CA SER A 376 26.15 -8.79 -20.63
C SER A 376 24.67 -9.03 -20.33
N CYS A 377 24.03 -8.23 -19.47
CA CYS A 377 22.63 -8.41 -19.13
C CYS A 377 21.69 -7.95 -20.24
N ASP A 378 20.59 -8.68 -20.41
CA ASP A 378 19.52 -8.38 -21.37
C ASP A 378 18.32 -7.68 -20.72
N ILE A 379 18.24 -7.76 -19.38
CA ILE A 379 17.15 -7.21 -18.59
C ILE A 379 17.75 -6.59 -17.33
N TYR A 380 17.43 -5.34 -17.04
CA TYR A 380 17.89 -4.64 -15.84
C TYR A 380 16.69 -4.18 -15.02
N TYR A 381 16.55 -4.67 -13.78
CA TYR A 381 15.56 -4.16 -12.84
C TYR A 381 16.19 -3.10 -11.92
N TRP A 382 15.77 -1.85 -12.09
CA TRP A 382 16.26 -0.71 -11.31
C TRP A 382 15.38 -0.46 -10.07
N THR A 383 16.02 -0.38 -8.90
CA THR A 383 15.31 -0.06 -7.65
C THR A 383 15.20 1.43 -7.39
N SER A 384 16.07 2.22 -8.02
CA SER A 384 16.07 3.68 -7.90
C SER A 384 16.71 4.33 -9.12
N TYR A 385 16.27 5.53 -9.47
CA TYR A 385 16.86 6.28 -10.58
C TYR A 385 18.37 6.60 -10.40
N PRO A 386 18.86 6.99 -9.21
CA PRO A 386 20.31 7.17 -9.00
C PRO A 386 21.14 5.92 -9.25
N GLN A 387 20.58 4.73 -9.00
CA GLN A 387 21.26 3.46 -9.33
C GLN A 387 21.36 3.29 -10.84
N TYR A 388 20.29 3.55 -11.58
CA TYR A 388 20.35 3.53 -13.05
C TYR A 388 21.39 4.51 -13.60
N LYS A 389 21.39 5.77 -13.15
CA LYS A 389 22.35 6.78 -13.64
C LYS A 389 23.79 6.37 -13.37
N TYR A 390 24.10 5.94 -12.15
CA TYR A 390 25.43 5.46 -11.83
C TYR A 390 25.86 4.32 -12.76
N PHE A 391 25.01 3.30 -12.93
CA PHE A 391 25.34 2.15 -13.78
C PHE A 391 25.46 2.53 -15.26
N GLN A 392 24.64 3.46 -15.76
CA GLN A 392 24.71 3.95 -17.13
C GLN A 392 25.97 4.77 -17.40
N GLU A 393 26.49 5.49 -16.40
CA GLU A 393 27.72 6.29 -16.51
C GLU A 393 29.00 5.44 -16.39
N HIS A 394 28.95 4.31 -15.68
CA HIS A 394 30.14 3.52 -15.33
C HIS A 394 30.23 2.17 -16.08
N PHE A 395 29.15 1.69 -16.70
CA PHE A 395 29.13 0.44 -17.46
C PHE A 395 28.58 0.65 -18.86
N ASN A 396 29.10 -0.11 -19.82
CA ASN A 396 28.54 -0.15 -21.17
C ASN A 396 27.29 -1.04 -21.22
N LEU A 397 26.19 -0.55 -20.63
CA LEU A 397 24.93 -1.29 -20.57
C LEU A 397 24.44 -1.66 -21.98
N ASN A 398 23.97 -2.89 -22.14
CA ASN A 398 23.42 -3.38 -23.40
C ASN A 398 22.27 -2.48 -23.90
N GLN A 399 22.50 -1.78 -25.01
CA GLN A 399 21.56 -0.84 -25.62
C GLN A 399 20.23 -1.48 -26.04
N SER A 400 20.20 -2.80 -26.28
CA SER A 400 18.99 -3.54 -26.64
C SER A 400 18.27 -4.15 -25.43
N ALA A 401 18.76 -3.91 -24.22
CA ALA A 401 18.19 -4.51 -23.03
C ALA A 401 16.84 -3.90 -22.63
N TYR A 402 16.06 -4.67 -21.89
CA TYR A 402 14.86 -4.18 -21.22
C TYR A 402 15.25 -3.47 -19.92
N HIS A 403 14.88 -2.21 -19.79
CA HIS A 403 15.01 -1.47 -18.54
C HIS A 403 13.70 -1.57 -17.78
N CYS A 404 13.74 -2.17 -16.59
CA CYS A 404 12.58 -2.51 -15.78
C CYS A 404 12.60 -1.71 -14.48
N CYS A 405 11.43 -1.32 -13.98
CA CYS A 405 11.30 -0.73 -12.65
C CYS A 405 9.89 -0.90 -12.08
N GLY A 406 9.73 -0.60 -10.79
CA GLY A 406 8.41 -0.44 -10.19
C GLY A 406 7.78 0.90 -10.56
N LEU A 407 6.50 1.07 -10.21
CA LEU A 407 5.81 2.36 -10.32
C LEU A 407 6.43 3.44 -9.42
N GLY A 408 6.06 4.70 -9.65
CA GLY A 408 6.46 5.84 -8.80
C GLY A 408 7.63 6.66 -9.37
N LYS A 409 8.44 7.26 -8.49
CA LYS A 409 9.49 8.24 -8.85
C LYS A 409 10.55 7.66 -9.79
N THR A 410 10.93 6.40 -9.62
CA THR A 410 11.90 5.74 -10.51
C THR A 410 11.38 5.66 -11.93
N LEU A 411 10.12 5.25 -12.14
CA LEU A 411 9.50 5.22 -13.46
C LEU A 411 9.44 6.62 -14.08
N LYS A 412 8.97 7.61 -13.32
CA LYS A 412 8.88 9.00 -13.78
C LYS A 412 10.22 9.51 -14.32
N ASN A 413 11.30 9.32 -13.58
CA ASN A 413 12.62 9.78 -14.00
C ASN A 413 13.19 8.96 -15.16
N LEU A 414 12.93 7.65 -15.24
CA LEU A 414 13.37 6.81 -16.37
C LEU A 414 12.62 7.14 -17.68
N GLN A 415 11.38 7.62 -17.59
CA GLN A 415 10.63 8.10 -18.76
C GLN A 415 11.29 9.33 -19.40
N GLU A 416 11.97 10.16 -18.60
CA GLU A 416 12.71 11.34 -19.10
C GLU A 416 14.01 10.95 -19.86
N GLU A 417 14.49 9.72 -19.68
CA GLU A 417 15.70 9.20 -20.34
C GLU A 417 15.45 8.63 -21.75
N ASN A 418 14.20 8.62 -22.23
CA ASN A 418 13.80 8.15 -23.56
C ASN A 418 14.29 6.73 -23.92
N LEU A 419 14.31 5.83 -22.93
CA LEU A 419 14.70 4.43 -23.12
C LEU A 419 13.72 3.68 -24.04
N GLU A 420 14.21 3.11 -25.15
CA GLU A 420 13.37 2.40 -26.14
C GLU A 420 12.58 1.22 -25.53
N ARG A 421 13.15 0.56 -24.53
CA ARG A 421 12.62 -0.67 -23.93
C ARG A 421 12.39 -0.54 -22.42
N LEU A 422 11.67 0.52 -22.01
CA LEU A 422 11.25 0.72 -20.62
C LEU A 422 9.98 -0.06 -20.29
N ILE A 423 10.03 -0.95 -19.29
CA ILE A 423 8.88 -1.72 -18.81
C ILE A 423 8.67 -1.47 -17.31
N SER A 424 7.49 -0.99 -16.93
CA SER A 424 7.11 -0.83 -15.52
C SER A 424 6.35 -2.04 -14.99
N PHE A 425 6.44 -2.32 -13.70
CA PHE A 425 5.69 -3.41 -13.06
C PHE A 425 4.92 -2.89 -11.84
N SER A 426 3.71 -3.40 -11.65
CA SER A 426 2.83 -3.07 -10.50
C SER A 426 3.35 -3.61 -9.17
N SER A 427 4.24 -4.60 -9.22
CA SER A 427 4.92 -5.19 -8.07
C SER A 427 6.18 -5.94 -8.50
N MET A 428 7.10 -6.20 -7.55
CA MET A 428 8.22 -7.10 -7.77
C MET A 428 7.76 -8.52 -8.14
N LYS A 429 6.62 -8.96 -7.61
CA LYS A 429 6.06 -10.28 -7.92
C LYS A 429 5.65 -10.39 -9.39
N GLU A 430 5.01 -9.36 -9.95
CA GLU A 430 4.65 -9.35 -11.38
C GLU A 430 5.88 -9.41 -12.28
N PHE A 431 6.96 -8.70 -11.91
CA PHE A 431 8.24 -8.79 -12.61
C PHE A 431 8.84 -10.22 -12.52
N GLN A 432 8.84 -10.82 -11.32
CA GLN A 432 9.30 -12.19 -11.13
C GLN A 432 8.50 -13.20 -11.96
N ASP A 433 7.18 -13.04 -12.03
CA ASP A 433 6.32 -13.91 -12.81
C ASP A 433 6.55 -13.75 -14.32
N TRP A 434 6.98 -12.58 -14.78
CA TRP A 434 7.36 -12.34 -16.18
C TRP A 434 8.72 -12.97 -16.56
N ILE A 435 9.69 -12.96 -15.65
CA ILE A 435 11.02 -13.53 -15.90
C ILE A 435 11.12 -15.03 -15.61
N LYS A 436 10.14 -15.65 -14.95
CA LYS A 436 10.06 -17.12 -14.82
C LYS A 436 9.90 -17.79 -16.19
#